data_AF-A0A0P7BSV9-F1
#
_entry.id   AF-A0A0P7BSV9-F1
#
_cell.length_a   1.000
_cell.length_b   1.000
_cell.length_c   1.000
_cell.angle_alpha   90.00
_cell.angle_beta   90.00
_cell.angle_gamma   90.00
#
_symmetry.space_group_name_H-M   'P 1'
#
loop_
_entity.id
_entity.type
_entity.pdbx_description
1 polymer ?
#
loop_
_entity_poly.entity_id
_entity_poly.type
_entity_poly.pdbx_seq_one_letter_code
_entity_poly.pdbx_strand_id
1 'polypeptide(L)'
;MALRLRELDRVEFSVLVNNEVDPISASPNPAVKYSGFFTGVPLTPLPEGSHRGDAKLEARMDSICCGAHGLSLVITAIAGDVKHTMLFDAGPEESVFQANASRMRLDPGAIERIQLSHWHRDHSGGMLSAIELVAAAKLPDQPPVVVDLHPDRPDFRGIDFNGTHVSMEADPSFEDMEARGGVVSKSSAPHLVLDDMFAVSGEVPRVTEYEKGLRGGIRFNAATEQWEKDEMIKDERFLMCNLKGKSNFRLTN
;
A
#
# COMPACT_ATOMS: atom_id res chain seq x y z
N MET A 1 4.63 -23.55 -15.83
CA MET A 1 5.18 -22.68 -16.88
C MET A 1 5.89 -21.52 -16.18
N ALA A 2 7.12 -21.18 -16.53
CA ALA A 2 7.83 -20.09 -15.86
C ALA A 2 7.16 -18.75 -16.22
N LEU A 3 6.84 -17.92 -15.22
CA LEU A 3 6.32 -16.57 -15.46
C LEU A 3 7.40 -15.76 -16.21
N ARG A 4 7.02 -15.10 -17.30
CA ARG A 4 7.94 -14.29 -18.12
C ARG A 4 7.58 -12.81 -17.98
N LEU A 5 8.29 -12.13 -17.08
CA LEU A 5 8.15 -10.69 -16.90
C LEU A 5 8.64 -9.92 -18.12
N ARG A 6 7.84 -8.94 -18.56
CA ARG A 6 8.26 -7.91 -19.51
C ARG A 6 9.38 -7.08 -18.89
N GLU A 7 10.41 -6.80 -19.67
CA GLU A 7 11.49 -5.91 -19.25
C GLU A 7 11.01 -4.46 -19.19
N LEU A 8 11.31 -3.77 -18.10
CA LEU A 8 10.98 -2.38 -17.84
C LEU A 8 12.19 -1.48 -18.08
N ASP A 9 11.95 -0.30 -18.65
CA ASP A 9 12.98 0.74 -18.76
C ASP A 9 13.12 1.52 -17.46
N ARG A 10 12.02 1.68 -16.70
CA ARG A 10 11.98 2.44 -15.45
C ARG A 10 10.87 1.96 -14.52
N VAL A 11 11.11 2.08 -13.22
CA VAL A 11 10.10 1.93 -12.17
C VAL A 11 10.17 3.15 -11.25
N GLU A 12 9.02 3.68 -10.87
CA GLU A 12 8.89 4.81 -9.94
C GLU A 12 8.10 4.35 -8.71
N PHE A 13 8.55 4.75 -7.52
CA PHE A 13 7.89 4.48 -6.25
C PHE A 13 7.51 5.80 -5.60
N SER A 14 6.23 5.96 -5.26
CA SER A 14 5.73 7.03 -4.40
C SER A 14 5.29 6.42 -3.07
N VAL A 15 5.94 6.83 -1.98
CA VAL A 15 5.66 6.31 -0.64
C VAL A 15 4.55 7.16 -0.01
N LEU A 16 3.33 6.61 0.06
CA LEU A 16 2.17 7.28 0.67
C LEU A 16 2.17 7.12 2.18
N VAL A 17 2.48 5.92 2.67
CA VAL A 17 2.54 5.61 4.09
C VAL A 17 3.82 4.83 4.38
N ASN A 18 4.50 5.24 5.43
CA ASN A 18 5.62 4.55 6.04
C ASN A 18 5.59 4.83 7.55
N ASN A 19 6.29 4.01 8.33
CA ASN A 19 6.35 4.11 9.79
C ASN A 19 6.79 5.52 10.26
N GLU A 20 7.64 6.19 9.50
CA GLU A 20 8.20 7.49 9.83
C GLU A 20 8.23 8.44 8.63
N VAL A 21 8.20 9.74 8.91
CA VAL A 21 8.38 10.82 7.95
C VAL A 21 9.50 11.73 8.45
N ASP A 22 10.49 11.98 7.59
CA ASP A 22 11.51 13.02 7.80
C ASP A 22 11.37 14.07 6.68
N PRO A 23 10.73 15.23 6.97
CA PRO A 23 10.56 16.29 5.98
C PRO A 23 11.79 17.22 5.90
N ILE A 24 12.87 16.98 6.66
CA ILE A 24 14.00 17.90 6.80
C ILE A 24 15.26 17.34 6.14
N SER A 25 15.55 16.05 6.30
CA SER A 25 16.80 15.47 5.81
C SER A 25 16.74 15.14 4.33
N ALA A 26 17.80 15.47 3.60
CA ALA A 26 17.91 15.13 2.19
C ALA A 26 18.43 13.70 2.04
N SER A 27 17.85 12.94 1.11
CA SER A 27 18.44 11.65 0.75
C SER A 27 19.81 11.88 0.09
N PRO A 28 20.85 11.11 0.45
CA PRO A 28 22.11 11.12 -0.27
C PRO A 28 21.99 10.52 -1.68
N ASN A 29 20.85 9.88 -2.01
CA ASN A 29 20.62 9.29 -3.32
C ASN A 29 19.84 10.27 -4.23
N PRO A 30 20.44 10.74 -5.34
CA PRO A 30 19.80 11.72 -6.24
C PRO A 30 18.56 11.17 -6.98
N ALA A 31 18.35 9.85 -6.98
CA ALA A 31 17.15 9.24 -7.55
C ALA A 31 15.92 9.42 -6.64
N VAL A 32 16.11 9.67 -5.34
CA VAL A 32 15.03 9.88 -4.39
C VAL A 32 14.58 11.33 -4.48
N LYS A 33 13.37 11.53 -4.99
CA LYS A 33 12.71 12.85 -5.03
C LYS A 33 11.72 12.92 -3.87
N TYR A 34 11.92 13.88 -2.98
CA TYR A 34 10.95 14.19 -1.94
C TYR A 34 9.97 15.24 -2.46
N SER A 35 8.70 14.88 -2.58
CA SER A 35 7.63 15.85 -2.86
C SER A 35 7.25 16.69 -1.63
N GLY A 36 7.66 16.26 -0.43
CA GLY A 36 7.24 16.84 0.86
C GLY A 36 8.37 17.34 1.75
N PHE A 37 9.50 17.78 1.18
CA PHE A 37 10.49 18.52 1.97
C PHE A 37 9.83 19.73 2.63
N PHE A 38 10.23 20.10 3.85
CA PHE A 38 9.67 21.27 4.54
C PHE A 38 9.74 22.52 3.66
N THR A 39 10.80 22.66 2.87
CA THR A 39 11.01 23.74 1.89
C THR A 39 10.13 23.64 0.64
N GLY A 40 9.60 22.45 0.33
CA GLY A 40 8.69 22.18 -0.78
C GLY A 40 7.21 22.18 -0.39
N VAL A 41 6.89 22.33 0.90
CA VAL A 41 5.50 22.38 1.38
C VAL A 41 4.81 23.61 0.78
N PRO A 42 3.64 23.44 0.12
CA PRO A 42 2.89 24.57 -0.42
C PRO A 42 2.51 25.56 0.69
N LEU A 43 2.84 26.83 0.47
CA LEU A 43 2.45 27.90 1.38
C LEU A 43 1.01 28.35 1.09
N THR A 44 0.23 28.62 2.13
CA THR A 44 -1.15 29.10 2.03
C THR A 44 -1.20 30.61 2.21
N PRO A 45 -1.94 31.37 1.37
CA PRO A 45 -2.17 32.79 1.60
C PRO A 45 -2.83 33.05 2.96
N LEU A 46 -2.36 34.07 3.66
CA LEU A 46 -3.01 34.48 4.91
C LEU A 46 -4.39 35.10 4.63
N PRO A 47 -5.37 34.89 5.52
CA PRO A 47 -6.65 35.58 5.44
C PRO A 47 -6.48 37.11 5.48
N GLU A 48 -7.36 37.83 4.78
CA GLU A 48 -7.41 39.29 4.86
C GLU A 48 -7.65 39.75 6.32
N GLY A 49 -6.98 40.84 6.71
CA GLY A 49 -7.05 41.35 8.08
C GLY A 49 -6.24 40.56 9.10
N SER A 50 -5.43 39.57 8.68
CA SER A 50 -4.53 38.87 9.58
C SER A 50 -3.49 39.82 10.20
N HIS A 51 -3.39 39.82 11.52
CA HIS A 51 -2.43 40.63 12.26
C HIS A 51 -1.09 39.90 12.43
N ARG A 52 -0.39 39.64 11.32
CA ARG A 52 0.91 38.93 11.28
C ARG A 52 2.03 39.76 10.65
N GLY A 53 1.97 41.08 10.76
CA GLY A 53 2.95 41.99 10.17
C GLY A 53 2.95 41.91 8.64
N ASP A 54 4.14 41.92 8.02
CA ASP A 54 4.30 41.86 6.55
C ASP A 54 4.18 40.44 5.96
N ALA A 55 3.88 39.44 6.79
CA ALA A 55 3.67 38.08 6.32
C ALA A 55 2.48 38.03 5.35
N LYS A 56 2.62 37.29 4.24
CA LYS A 56 1.56 37.08 3.24
C LYS A 56 1.12 35.62 3.13
N LEU A 57 1.95 34.72 3.64
CA LEU A 57 1.81 33.28 3.48
C LEU A 57 2.04 32.59 4.83
N GLU A 58 1.40 31.44 5.03
CA GLU A 58 1.66 30.54 6.14
C GLU A 58 2.05 29.15 5.65
N ALA A 59 3.04 28.55 6.30
CA ALA A 59 3.32 27.13 6.18
C ALA A 59 2.39 26.38 7.13
N ARG A 60 1.46 25.59 6.59
CA ARG A 60 0.55 24.81 7.41
C ARG A 60 1.08 23.40 7.62
N MET A 61 1.07 22.95 8.87
CA MET A 61 1.57 21.61 9.21
C MET A 61 0.67 20.50 8.67
N ASP A 62 -0.61 20.78 8.44
CA ASP A 62 -1.54 19.83 7.82
C ASP A 62 -1.34 19.66 6.30
N SER A 63 -0.41 20.41 5.69
CA SER A 63 0.10 20.18 4.34
C SER A 63 1.25 19.18 4.27
N ILE A 64 1.75 18.70 5.42
CA ILE A 64 2.85 17.73 5.52
C ILE A 64 2.27 16.34 5.76
N CYS A 65 2.81 15.31 5.08
CA CYS A 65 2.37 13.93 5.27
C CYS A 65 2.65 13.43 6.70
N CYS A 66 1.79 12.56 7.20
CA CYS A 66 1.99 11.89 8.48
C CYS A 66 2.58 10.50 8.27
N GLY A 67 3.48 10.07 9.15
CA GLY A 67 3.87 8.66 9.26
C GLY A 67 2.81 7.88 10.02
N ALA A 68 2.70 6.58 9.74
CA ALA A 68 1.86 5.65 10.48
C ALA A 68 2.45 4.24 10.36
N HIS A 69 2.24 3.39 11.38
CA HIS A 69 2.75 2.03 11.34
C HIS A 69 2.07 1.24 10.22
N GLY A 70 2.83 0.86 9.20
CA GLY A 70 2.32 0.22 8.00
C GLY A 70 3.02 0.71 6.72
N LEU A 71 2.55 0.21 5.58
CA LEU A 71 3.10 0.55 4.26
C LEU A 71 1.98 0.89 3.27
N SER A 72 2.23 1.87 2.41
CA SER A 72 1.45 2.08 1.18
C SER A 72 2.33 2.71 0.11
N LEU A 73 2.42 2.05 -1.05
CA LEU A 73 3.27 2.46 -2.16
C LEU A 73 2.46 2.56 -3.46
N VAL A 74 2.57 3.68 -4.16
CA VAL A 74 2.13 3.77 -5.56
C VAL A 74 3.33 3.47 -6.44
N ILE A 75 3.22 2.42 -7.24
CA ILE A 75 4.30 1.88 -8.06
C ILE A 75 3.91 2.03 -9.51
N THR A 76 4.76 2.70 -10.28
CA THR A 76 4.57 2.91 -11.72
C THR A 76 5.66 2.18 -12.49
N ALA A 77 5.27 1.25 -13.36
CA ALA A 77 6.16 0.60 -14.31
C ALA A 77 6.08 1.26 -15.69
N ILE A 78 7.22 1.37 -16.38
CA ILE A 78 7.33 2.00 -17.70
C ILE A 78 8.18 1.12 -18.61
N ALA A 79 7.64 0.77 -19.79
CA ALA A 79 8.35 0.07 -20.86
C ALA A 79 7.99 0.65 -22.23
N GLY A 80 8.89 1.44 -22.81
CA GLY A 80 8.60 2.30 -23.96
C GLY A 80 7.49 3.30 -23.64
N ASP A 81 6.45 3.34 -24.47
CA ASP A 81 5.30 4.23 -24.31
C ASP A 81 4.20 3.66 -23.40
N VAL A 82 4.36 2.43 -22.89
CA VAL A 82 3.39 1.78 -22.01
C VAL A 82 3.73 2.08 -20.55
N LYS A 83 2.73 2.53 -19.80
CA LYS A 83 2.81 2.86 -18.38
C LYS A 83 1.67 2.15 -17.64
N HIS A 84 2.00 1.47 -16.56
CA HIS A 84 1.02 0.90 -15.63
C HIS A 84 1.27 1.32 -14.20
N THR A 85 0.19 1.54 -13.45
CA THR A 85 0.27 1.99 -12.05
C THR A 85 -0.52 1.08 -11.13
N MET A 86 0.10 0.68 -10.02
CA MET A 86 -0.54 -0.09 -8.96
C MET A 86 -0.32 0.54 -7.60
N LEU A 87 -1.24 0.28 -6.68
CA LEU A 87 -1.10 0.52 -5.26
C LEU A 87 -0.69 -0.80 -4.59
N PHE A 88 0.42 -0.81 -3.87
CA PHE A 88 0.86 -1.93 -3.03
C PHE A 88 0.65 -1.54 -1.58
N ASP A 89 -0.29 -2.22 -0.92
CA ASP A 89 -0.86 -1.89 0.40
C ASP A 89 -1.46 -0.48 0.53
N ALA A 90 -2.25 -0.27 1.57
CA ALA A 90 -3.02 0.95 1.82
C ALA A 90 -2.77 1.56 3.22
N GLY A 91 -1.81 1.04 3.98
CA GLY A 91 -1.52 1.51 5.33
C GLY A 91 -2.61 1.15 6.36
N PRO A 92 -2.46 1.65 7.61
CA PRO A 92 -3.28 1.22 8.75
C PRO A 92 -4.67 1.87 8.82
N GLU A 93 -4.84 3.05 8.24
CA GLU A 93 -6.00 3.90 8.49
C GLU A 93 -6.44 4.64 7.22
N GLU A 94 -7.74 4.64 6.98
CA GLU A 94 -8.39 5.40 5.89
C GLU A 94 -8.04 6.89 5.94
N SER A 95 -8.04 7.50 7.14
CA SER A 95 -7.77 8.93 7.33
C SER A 95 -6.32 9.30 6.94
N VAL A 96 -5.35 8.44 7.28
CA VAL A 96 -3.93 8.63 6.94
C VAL A 96 -3.75 8.49 5.43
N PHE A 97 -4.34 7.44 4.83
CA PHE A 97 -4.29 7.24 3.38
C PHE A 97 -4.84 8.46 2.63
N GLN A 98 -6.06 8.90 2.97
CA GLN A 98 -6.72 10.05 2.32
C GLN A 98 -5.90 11.34 2.48
N ALA A 99 -5.43 11.63 3.70
CA ALA A 99 -4.67 12.84 3.97
C ALA A 99 -3.35 12.85 3.17
N ASN A 100 -2.60 11.75 3.18
CA ASN A 100 -1.33 11.67 2.46
C ASN A 100 -1.53 11.66 0.93
N ALA A 101 -2.55 10.96 0.41
CA ALA A 101 -2.90 10.99 -1.01
C ALA A 101 -3.20 12.43 -1.48
N SER A 102 -3.97 13.19 -0.70
CA SER A 102 -4.28 14.59 -0.98
C SER A 102 -3.03 15.49 -0.94
N ARG A 103 -2.22 15.38 0.13
CA ARG A 103 -1.00 16.18 0.33
C ARG A 103 0.05 15.92 -0.74
N MET A 104 0.18 14.66 -1.18
CA MET A 104 1.07 14.26 -2.26
C MET A 104 0.51 14.56 -3.65
N ARG A 105 -0.74 15.05 -3.74
CA ARG A 105 -1.46 15.30 -5.01
C ARG A 105 -1.45 14.05 -5.89
N LEU A 106 -1.70 12.90 -5.26
CA LEU A 106 -1.84 11.65 -5.95
C LEU A 106 -2.91 11.79 -7.05
N ASP A 107 -2.65 11.20 -8.21
CA ASP A 107 -3.65 10.96 -9.24
C ASP A 107 -4.22 9.54 -9.02
N PRO A 108 -5.39 9.39 -8.36
CA PRO A 108 -5.94 8.07 -8.07
C PRO A 108 -6.45 7.39 -9.36
N GLY A 109 -6.83 8.16 -10.38
CA GLY A 109 -7.37 7.63 -11.64
C GLY A 109 -6.35 6.81 -12.43
N ALA A 110 -5.06 7.07 -12.21
CA ALA A 110 -3.97 6.29 -12.80
C ALA A 110 -3.85 4.87 -12.22
N ILE A 111 -4.38 4.60 -11.02
CA ILE A 111 -4.25 3.30 -10.36
C ILE A 111 -5.19 2.28 -11.03
N GLU A 112 -4.60 1.20 -11.52
CA GLU A 112 -5.31 0.13 -12.24
C GLU A 112 -5.54 -1.10 -11.35
N ARG A 113 -4.66 -1.32 -10.38
CA ARG A 113 -4.70 -2.46 -9.45
C ARG A 113 -4.26 -2.04 -8.06
N ILE A 114 -4.94 -2.57 -7.04
CA ILE A 114 -4.52 -2.54 -5.65
C ILE A 114 -4.10 -3.96 -5.29
N GLN A 115 -2.88 -4.16 -4.82
CA GLN A 115 -2.37 -5.44 -4.34
C GLN A 115 -2.16 -5.34 -2.83
N LEU A 116 -2.71 -6.29 -2.09
CA LEU A 116 -2.39 -6.48 -0.68
C LEU A 116 -1.27 -7.51 -0.52
N SER A 117 -0.22 -7.16 0.20
CA SER A 117 0.90 -8.06 0.54
C SER A 117 0.42 -9.24 1.39
N HIS A 118 -0.31 -8.97 2.46
CA HIS A 118 -0.94 -9.93 3.37
C HIS A 118 -2.05 -9.27 4.18
N TRP A 119 -2.91 -10.08 4.78
CA TRP A 119 -3.97 -9.65 5.69
C TRP A 119 -3.41 -9.25 7.04
N HIS A 120 -3.14 -7.96 7.18
CA HIS A 120 -2.98 -7.32 8.46
C HIS A 120 -3.45 -5.87 8.34
N ARG A 121 -3.99 -5.36 9.46
CA ARG A 121 -4.65 -4.06 9.49
C ARG A 121 -3.72 -2.92 9.08
N ASP A 122 -2.43 -2.97 9.41
CA ASP A 122 -1.43 -1.97 9.04
C ASP A 122 -1.12 -1.89 7.53
N HIS A 123 -1.63 -2.84 6.75
CA HIS A 123 -1.53 -2.87 5.29
C HIS A 123 -2.89 -2.73 4.59
N SER A 124 -3.97 -3.21 5.23
CA SER A 124 -5.31 -3.26 4.65
C SER A 124 -6.22 -2.10 5.08
N GLY A 125 -5.89 -1.42 6.18
CA GLY A 125 -6.80 -0.51 6.86
C GLY A 125 -7.22 0.71 6.04
N GLY A 126 -6.37 1.19 5.13
CA GLY A 126 -6.71 2.28 4.20
C GLY A 126 -7.45 1.85 2.92
N MET A 127 -7.71 0.56 2.72
CA MET A 127 -8.08 0.01 1.40
C MET A 127 -9.46 0.50 0.91
N LEU A 128 -10.45 0.64 1.78
CA LEU A 128 -11.79 1.09 1.38
C LEU A 128 -11.75 2.52 0.83
N SER A 129 -11.05 3.41 1.53
CA SER A 129 -10.77 4.77 1.05
C SER A 129 -9.96 4.80 -0.24
N ALA A 130 -8.96 3.92 -0.39
CA ALA A 130 -8.19 3.83 -1.62
C ALA A 130 -9.08 3.46 -2.82
N ILE A 131 -9.93 2.45 -2.67
CA ILE A 131 -10.89 2.02 -3.69
C ILE A 131 -11.85 3.16 -4.04
N GLU A 132 -12.44 3.81 -3.03
CA GLU A 132 -13.40 4.90 -3.23
C GLU A 132 -12.77 6.10 -3.98
N LEU A 133 -11.54 6.49 -3.61
CA LEU A 133 -10.80 7.55 -4.30
C LEU A 133 -10.50 7.20 -5.75
N VAL A 134 -10.10 5.96 -6.03
CA VAL A 134 -9.83 5.50 -7.40
C VAL A 134 -11.12 5.44 -8.22
N ALA A 135 -12.20 4.90 -7.66
CA ALA A 135 -13.50 4.81 -8.32
C ALA A 135 -14.05 6.21 -8.66
N ALA A 136 -13.90 7.18 -7.76
CA ALA A 136 -14.32 8.56 -7.99
C ALA A 136 -13.48 9.30 -9.04
N ALA A 137 -12.21 8.92 -9.23
CA ALA A 137 -11.30 9.56 -10.17
C ALA A 137 -11.33 8.95 -11.58
N LYS A 138 -11.85 7.71 -11.74
CA LYS A 138 -11.93 7.03 -13.03
C LYS A 138 -13.01 7.63 -13.93
N LEU A 139 -12.72 7.67 -15.23
CA LEU A 139 -13.68 8.06 -16.27
C LEU A 139 -14.73 6.94 -16.47
N PRO A 140 -15.96 7.27 -16.94
CA PRO A 140 -17.02 6.28 -17.10
C PRO A 140 -16.72 5.10 -18.03
N ASP A 141 -15.77 5.24 -18.95
CA ASP A 141 -15.34 4.22 -19.91
C ASP A 141 -14.13 3.40 -19.43
N GLN A 142 -13.52 3.78 -18.31
CA GLN A 142 -12.41 3.03 -17.72
C GLN A 142 -12.94 1.86 -16.87
N PRO A 143 -12.26 0.70 -16.89
CA PRO A 143 -12.63 -0.41 -16.03
C PRO A 143 -12.43 -0.06 -14.55
N PRO A 144 -13.26 -0.62 -13.64
CA PRO A 144 -13.05 -0.51 -12.21
C PRO A 144 -11.65 -0.99 -11.78
N VAL A 145 -11.19 -0.55 -10.62
CA VAL A 145 -9.91 -0.99 -10.07
C VAL A 145 -9.99 -2.45 -9.63
N VAL A 146 -8.99 -3.25 -10.00
CA VAL A 146 -8.87 -4.63 -9.52
C VAL A 146 -8.22 -4.64 -8.14
N VAL A 147 -8.83 -5.32 -7.17
CA VAL A 147 -8.29 -5.52 -5.83
C VAL A 147 -7.78 -6.95 -5.72
N ASP A 148 -6.46 -7.12 -5.75
CA ASP A 148 -5.74 -8.39 -5.83
C ASP A 148 -5.34 -8.90 -4.45
N LEU A 149 -5.97 -10.00 -4.03
CA LEU A 149 -5.95 -10.47 -2.65
C LEU A 149 -5.62 -11.96 -2.56
N HIS A 150 -4.99 -12.35 -1.45
CA HIS A 150 -4.89 -13.74 -1.09
C HIS A 150 -6.28 -14.23 -0.59
N PRO A 151 -6.76 -15.42 -0.99
CA PRO A 151 -8.11 -15.90 -0.62
C PRO A 151 -8.25 -16.24 0.87
N ASP A 152 -7.16 -16.56 1.57
CA ASP A 152 -7.15 -16.91 2.99
C ASP A 152 -7.20 -15.64 3.88
N ARG A 153 -8.32 -14.92 3.83
CA ARG A 153 -8.58 -13.78 4.71
C ARG A 153 -8.93 -14.28 6.12
N PRO A 154 -8.23 -13.84 7.19
CA PRO A 154 -8.62 -14.12 8.56
C PRO A 154 -9.89 -13.34 8.96
N ASP A 155 -10.70 -13.91 9.84
CA ASP A 155 -11.82 -13.18 10.44
C ASP A 155 -11.30 -12.02 11.29
N PHE A 156 -10.33 -12.35 12.15
CA PHE A 156 -9.52 -11.41 12.93
C PHE A 156 -8.12 -11.98 13.08
N ARG A 157 -7.13 -11.10 13.15
CA ARG A 157 -5.81 -11.42 13.67
C ARG A 157 -5.60 -10.81 15.04
N GLY A 158 -4.59 -11.29 15.73
CA GLY A 158 -4.28 -10.88 17.09
C GLY A 158 -2.89 -11.31 17.52
N ILE A 159 -2.58 -10.98 18.76
CA ILE A 159 -1.34 -11.37 19.44
C ILE A 159 -1.71 -12.07 20.75
N ASP A 160 -1.14 -13.25 20.98
CA ASP A 160 -1.10 -13.86 22.30
C ASP A 160 0.02 -13.23 23.12
N PHE A 161 -0.36 -12.61 24.24
CA PHE A 161 0.56 -12.10 25.23
C PHE A 161 0.47 -12.95 26.50
N ASN A 162 1.23 -14.07 26.51
CA ASN A 162 1.31 -15.00 27.64
C ASN A 162 -0.06 -15.55 28.07
N GLY A 163 -0.87 -16.01 27.12
CA GLY A 163 -2.22 -16.53 27.36
C GLY A 163 -3.32 -15.47 27.37
N THR A 164 -2.99 -14.20 27.15
CA THR A 164 -3.97 -13.14 26.89
C THR A 164 -4.05 -12.89 25.39
N HIS A 165 -5.15 -13.29 24.75
CA HIS A 165 -5.39 -13.00 23.34
C HIS A 165 -5.87 -11.56 23.16
N VAL A 166 -5.10 -10.76 22.42
CA VAL A 166 -5.46 -9.40 22.02
C VAL A 166 -5.84 -9.42 20.55
N SER A 167 -7.13 -9.17 20.25
CA SER A 167 -7.59 -9.01 18.87
C SER A 167 -7.10 -7.68 18.30
N MET A 168 -6.67 -7.71 17.05
CA MET A 168 -6.57 -6.53 16.20
C MET A 168 -7.95 -6.20 15.61
N GLU A 169 -8.06 -4.99 15.06
CA GLU A 169 -9.22 -4.57 14.27
C GLU A 169 -9.39 -5.49 13.04
N ALA A 170 -10.63 -5.69 12.61
CA ALA A 170 -10.92 -6.49 11.41
C ALA A 170 -10.33 -5.86 10.15
N ASP A 171 -9.78 -6.69 9.28
CA ASP A 171 -9.51 -6.32 7.89
C ASP A 171 -10.84 -6.09 7.13
N PRO A 172 -10.89 -5.22 6.11
CA PRO A 172 -12.08 -5.07 5.28
C PRO A 172 -12.50 -6.40 4.64
N SER A 173 -13.80 -6.63 4.52
CA SER A 173 -14.33 -7.81 3.82
C SER A 173 -14.23 -7.66 2.30
N PHE A 174 -14.37 -8.77 1.57
CA PHE A 174 -14.44 -8.69 0.10
C PHE A 174 -15.66 -7.89 -0.35
N GLU A 175 -16.77 -8.06 0.35
CA GLU A 175 -18.04 -7.37 0.12
C GLU A 175 -17.91 -5.86 0.35
N ASP A 176 -17.17 -5.44 1.39
CA ASP A 176 -16.89 -4.02 1.64
C ASP A 176 -16.14 -3.39 0.46
N MET A 177 -15.16 -4.10 -0.10
CA MET A 177 -14.36 -3.63 -1.23
C MET A 177 -15.19 -3.52 -2.51
N GLU A 178 -16.02 -4.52 -2.80
CA GLU A 178 -16.94 -4.50 -3.94
C GLU A 178 -17.98 -3.37 -3.80
N ALA A 179 -18.51 -3.15 -2.59
CA ALA A 179 -19.44 -2.06 -2.31
C ALA A 179 -18.83 -0.65 -2.51
N ARG A 180 -17.49 -0.52 -2.44
CA ARG A 180 -16.77 0.74 -2.72
C ARG A 180 -16.38 0.91 -4.20
N GLY A 181 -16.74 -0.05 -5.06
CA GLY A 181 -16.49 0.02 -6.50
C GLY A 181 -15.23 -0.72 -6.96
N GLY A 182 -14.62 -1.53 -6.10
CA GLY A 182 -13.52 -2.43 -6.46
C GLY A 182 -14.02 -3.72 -7.11
N VAL A 183 -13.18 -4.36 -7.91
CA VAL A 183 -13.40 -5.72 -8.41
C VAL A 183 -12.41 -6.66 -7.73
N VAL A 184 -12.91 -7.50 -6.81
CA VAL A 184 -12.07 -8.42 -6.04
C VAL A 184 -11.57 -9.56 -6.94
N SER A 185 -10.25 -9.75 -6.97
CA SER A 185 -9.57 -10.87 -7.61
C SER A 185 -8.76 -11.63 -6.57
N LYS A 186 -9.06 -12.92 -6.42
CA LYS A 186 -8.44 -13.77 -5.38
C LYS A 186 -7.50 -14.78 -6.02
N SER A 187 -6.24 -14.81 -5.57
CA SER A 187 -5.27 -15.80 -5.99
C SER A 187 -4.21 -16.07 -4.92
N SER A 188 -3.93 -17.35 -4.68
CA SER A 188 -2.78 -17.83 -3.90
C SER A 188 -1.63 -18.32 -4.79
N ALA A 189 -1.83 -18.33 -6.12
CA ALA A 189 -0.83 -18.78 -7.07
C ALA A 189 -0.05 -17.60 -7.67
N PRO A 190 1.24 -17.78 -8.02
CA PRO A 190 1.99 -16.79 -8.76
C PRO A 190 1.31 -16.45 -10.10
N HIS A 191 1.19 -15.16 -10.42
CA HIS A 191 0.54 -14.72 -11.66
C HIS A 191 1.08 -13.36 -12.13
N LEU A 192 0.91 -13.07 -13.43
CA LEU A 192 1.31 -11.83 -14.07
C LEU A 192 0.14 -10.85 -14.12
N VAL A 193 0.44 -9.56 -14.00
CA VAL A 193 -0.54 -8.47 -14.03
C VAL A 193 0.01 -7.28 -14.82
N LEU A 194 -0.90 -6.45 -15.34
CA LEU A 194 -0.57 -5.18 -16.00
C LEU A 194 0.43 -5.37 -17.15
N ASP A 195 0.00 -6.07 -18.21
CA ASP A 195 0.80 -6.40 -19.40
C ASP A 195 2.15 -7.07 -19.10
N ASP A 196 2.12 -8.04 -18.18
CA ASP A 196 3.27 -8.82 -17.71
C ASP A 196 4.41 -7.96 -17.14
N MET A 197 4.16 -6.70 -16.80
CA MET A 197 5.14 -5.80 -16.19
C MET A 197 5.41 -6.14 -14.72
N PHE A 198 4.44 -6.78 -14.07
CA PHE A 198 4.50 -7.18 -12.68
C PHE A 198 4.11 -8.65 -12.51
N ALA A 199 4.71 -9.29 -11.51
CA ALA A 199 4.37 -10.61 -11.03
C ALA A 199 4.01 -10.54 -9.55
N VAL A 200 2.83 -11.03 -9.20
CA VAL A 200 2.40 -11.26 -7.82
C VAL A 200 2.80 -12.68 -7.45
N SER A 201 3.45 -12.87 -6.31
CA SER A 201 3.83 -14.21 -5.85
C SER A 201 2.62 -15.01 -5.32
N GLY A 202 2.81 -16.31 -5.13
CA GLY A 202 2.02 -17.06 -4.17
C GLY A 202 2.61 -16.90 -2.75
N GLU A 203 2.33 -17.86 -1.88
CA GLU A 203 2.98 -17.97 -0.56
C GLU A 203 4.51 -17.85 -0.69
N VAL A 204 5.11 -17.04 0.19
CA VAL A 204 6.56 -16.92 0.31
C VAL A 204 7.11 -18.09 1.14
N PRO A 205 7.87 -19.04 0.55
CA PRO A 205 8.34 -20.21 1.28
C PRO A 205 9.37 -19.84 2.36
N ARG A 206 9.16 -20.36 3.56
CA ARG A 206 10.05 -20.19 4.72
C ARG A 206 11.04 -21.35 4.73
N VAL A 207 12.22 -21.15 4.14
CA VAL A 207 13.21 -22.23 3.88
C VAL A 207 14.50 -22.05 4.65
N THR A 208 14.62 -20.96 5.42
CA THR A 208 15.78 -20.67 6.26
C THR A 208 15.42 -20.75 7.74
N GLU A 209 16.39 -21.12 8.58
CA GLU A 209 16.16 -21.34 10.02
C GLU A 209 15.81 -20.05 10.81
N TYR A 210 16.08 -18.88 10.23
CA TYR A 210 15.80 -17.59 10.85
C TYR A 210 14.39 -17.06 10.55
N GLU A 211 13.66 -17.65 9.59
CA GLU A 211 12.29 -17.27 9.22
C GLU A 211 11.27 -17.85 10.21
N LYS A 212 11.27 -17.34 11.45
CA LYS A 212 10.46 -17.85 12.56
C LYS A 212 9.03 -17.29 12.63
N GLY A 213 8.70 -16.32 11.77
CA GLY A 213 7.41 -15.65 11.78
C GLY A 213 7.23 -14.64 12.93
N LEU A 214 5.99 -14.16 13.08
CA LEU A 214 5.57 -13.24 14.13
C LEU A 214 5.25 -14.03 15.41
N ARG A 215 6.16 -14.00 16.38
CA ARG A 215 5.98 -14.67 17.67
C ARG A 215 4.69 -14.19 18.36
N GLY A 216 3.87 -15.15 18.78
CA GLY A 216 2.58 -14.88 19.41
C GLY A 216 1.47 -14.50 18.43
N GLY A 217 1.73 -14.48 17.12
CA GLY A 217 0.71 -14.27 16.10
C GLY A 217 -0.39 -15.33 16.19
N ILE A 218 -1.64 -14.87 16.27
CA ILE A 218 -2.84 -15.70 16.33
C ILE A 218 -3.90 -15.19 15.37
N ARG A 219 -4.77 -16.09 14.89
CA ARG A 219 -5.97 -15.74 14.12
C ARG A 219 -7.21 -16.35 14.76
N PHE A 220 -8.33 -15.66 14.65
CA PHE A 220 -9.63 -16.16 15.09
C PHE A 220 -10.24 -17.05 14.01
N ASN A 221 -10.78 -18.19 14.42
CA ASN A 221 -11.55 -19.11 13.58
C ASN A 221 -13.02 -19.02 14.00
N ALA A 222 -13.85 -18.35 13.20
CA ALA A 222 -15.27 -18.17 13.52
C ALA A 222 -16.07 -19.49 13.58
N ALA A 223 -15.62 -20.55 12.89
CA ALA A 223 -16.32 -21.83 12.88
C ALA A 223 -16.12 -22.62 14.19
N THR A 224 -14.99 -22.42 14.87
CA THR A 224 -14.65 -23.09 16.14
C THR A 224 -14.75 -22.16 17.35
N GLU A 225 -14.89 -20.85 17.12
CA GLU A 225 -14.81 -19.78 18.13
C GLU A 225 -13.49 -19.80 18.93
N GLN A 226 -12.40 -20.22 18.28
CA GLN A 226 -11.08 -20.35 18.92
C GLN A 226 -10.03 -19.47 18.24
N TRP A 227 -9.04 -19.07 19.03
CA TRP A 227 -7.82 -18.46 18.55
C TRP A 227 -6.79 -19.55 18.28
N GLU A 228 -6.21 -19.53 17.08
CA GLU A 228 -5.24 -20.51 16.60
C GLU A 228 -3.93 -19.80 16.28
N LYS A 229 -2.81 -20.52 16.35
CA LYS A 229 -1.50 -19.96 15.97
C LYS A 229 -1.47 -19.59 14.49
N ASP A 230 -1.04 -18.36 14.21
CA ASP A 230 -0.87 -17.84 12.86
C ASP A 230 0.47 -17.09 12.72
N GLU A 231 1.51 -17.60 13.37
CA GLU A 231 2.83 -16.94 13.43
C GLU A 231 3.48 -16.81 12.03
N MET A 232 3.13 -17.68 11.08
CA MET A 232 3.82 -17.75 9.78
C MET A 232 3.29 -16.79 8.71
N ILE A 233 2.07 -16.27 8.88
CA ILE A 233 1.41 -15.36 7.93
C ILE A 233 1.54 -15.90 6.49
N LYS A 234 0.93 -17.06 6.24
CA LYS A 234 1.14 -17.82 4.98
C LYS A 234 0.51 -17.18 3.75
N ASP A 235 -0.39 -16.23 3.97
CA ASP A 235 -0.99 -15.41 2.94
C ASP A 235 -0.07 -14.27 2.45
N GLU A 236 1.13 -14.12 3.02
CA GLU A 236 2.12 -13.17 2.55
C GLU A 236 2.56 -13.43 1.11
N ARG A 237 2.54 -12.35 0.33
CA ARG A 237 2.93 -12.28 -1.07
C ARG A 237 3.81 -11.06 -1.32
N PHE A 238 4.70 -11.19 -2.29
CA PHE A 238 5.54 -10.10 -2.79
C PHE A 238 5.16 -9.71 -4.20
N LEU A 239 5.63 -8.54 -4.62
CA LEU A 239 5.56 -8.04 -5.98
C LEU A 239 6.94 -8.13 -6.65
N MET A 240 7.00 -8.51 -7.92
CA MET A 240 8.25 -8.58 -8.68
C MET A 240 8.11 -7.89 -10.03
N CYS A 241 9.17 -7.22 -10.48
CA CYS A 241 9.30 -6.72 -11.85
C CYS A 241 10.70 -6.98 -12.41
N ASN A 242 10.84 -6.92 -13.74
CA ASN A 242 12.11 -7.14 -14.42
C ASN A 242 12.64 -5.81 -14.96
N LEU A 243 13.59 -5.18 -14.27
CA LEU A 243 14.15 -3.88 -14.67
C LEU A 243 15.41 -4.08 -15.53
N LYS A 244 15.46 -3.42 -16.69
CA LYS A 244 16.57 -3.50 -17.64
C LYS A 244 17.92 -3.26 -16.98
N GLY A 245 18.88 -4.14 -17.27
CA GLY A 245 20.24 -4.06 -16.71
C GLY A 245 20.34 -4.37 -15.22
N LYS A 246 19.27 -4.87 -14.59
CA LYS A 246 19.25 -5.40 -13.22
C LYS A 246 18.70 -6.84 -13.24
N SER A 247 19.11 -7.64 -12.26
CA SER A 247 18.37 -8.87 -11.95
C SER A 247 17.00 -8.52 -11.37
N ASN A 248 15.98 -9.39 -11.56
CA ASN A 248 14.61 -9.19 -11.09
C ASN A 248 14.52 -8.45 -9.75
N PHE A 249 13.77 -7.35 -9.71
CA PHE A 249 13.51 -6.57 -8.51
C PHE A 249 12.32 -7.17 -7.77
N ARG A 250 12.45 -7.37 -6.46
CA ARG A 250 11.40 -7.91 -5.59
C ARG A 250 11.09 -6.89 -4.51
N LEU A 251 9.80 -6.62 -4.33
CA LEU A 251 9.26 -5.79 -3.26
C LEU A 251 8.47 -6.68 -2.31
N THR A 252 8.94 -6.77 -1.08
CA THR A 252 8.24 -7.37 0.07
C THR A 252 7.94 -6.26 1.08
N ASN A 253 7.05 -6.53 2.04
CA ASN A 253 7.09 -5.79 3.31
C ASN A 253 8.29 -6.22 4.14
#